data_AF-A0A9W8BBI0-F1
#
_entry.id   AF-A0A9W8BBI0-F1
#
_cell.length_a   1.000
_cell.length_b   1.000
_cell.length_c   1.000
_cell.angle_alpha   90.00
_cell.angle_beta   90.00
_cell.angle_gamma   90.00
#
_symmetry.space_group_name_H-M   'P 1'
#
loop_
_entity.id
_entity.type
_entity.pdbx_description
1 polymer ?
#
loop_
_entity_poly.entity_id
_entity_poly.type
_entity_poly.pdbx_seq_one_letter_code
_entity_poly.pdbx_strand_id
1 'polypeptide(L)'
;MTQLFDEAGNVEQAVLSLNRAAALVAQVSDVEQIIEYRYIQARILSLTHKYIEAAIIYQNIFQTNARGVADQAVTLGKAINCAVLAAAGPQKMRVLAGLHREKLAPTLPSFGLMEKMVLKRLIKPTELEQFSQQLEAHQRELLADGKTTVLSSAVREHNVFVLSALYTSIRFENLSRALGINADEAELMCARMIAEGRMKGRIDQIAGVITFEGAREVKEVAAAISMKRQAAEQPPPMHFRETVHARWDGRIVNLCRSIEDAVDLLIERQPVYSRTLFRHMD
;
A
#
# COMPACT_ATOMS: atom_id res chain seq x y z
N MET A 1 -12.51 -18.37 -25.24
CA MET A 1 -13.81 -17.67 -25.06
C MET A 1 -13.69 -16.49 -24.11
N THR A 2 -13.16 -16.68 -22.89
CA THR A 2 -12.88 -15.57 -21.95
C THR A 2 -12.03 -14.45 -22.57
N GLN A 3 -10.94 -14.78 -23.26
CA GLN A 3 -10.10 -13.80 -23.97
C GLN A 3 -10.86 -13.03 -25.07
N LEU A 4 -11.72 -13.72 -25.82
CA LEU A 4 -12.52 -13.12 -26.89
C LEU A 4 -13.60 -12.17 -26.35
N PHE A 5 -14.26 -12.52 -25.24
CA PHE A 5 -15.27 -11.64 -24.63
C PHE A 5 -14.64 -10.40 -24.00
N ASP A 6 -13.43 -10.54 -23.49
CA ASP A 6 -12.64 -9.43 -22.97
C ASP A 6 -12.18 -8.48 -24.09
N GLU A 7 -11.67 -9.03 -25.20
CA GLU A 7 -11.36 -8.24 -26.41
C GLU A 7 -12.60 -7.58 -27.04
N ALA A 8 -13.77 -8.20 -26.91
CA ALA A 8 -15.05 -7.65 -27.34
C ALA A 8 -15.68 -6.66 -26.34
N GLY A 9 -15.05 -6.39 -25.20
CA GLY A 9 -15.54 -5.46 -24.18
C GLY A 9 -16.74 -5.97 -23.37
N ASN A 10 -17.11 -7.25 -23.47
CA ASN A 10 -18.21 -7.86 -22.73
C ASN A 10 -17.73 -8.51 -21.44
N VAL A 11 -17.51 -7.67 -20.42
CA VAL A 11 -16.95 -8.08 -19.12
C VAL A 11 -17.85 -9.10 -18.40
N GLU A 12 -19.18 -8.97 -18.50
CA GLU A 12 -20.12 -9.88 -17.84
C GLU A 12 -20.00 -11.31 -18.36
N GLN A 13 -19.95 -11.49 -19.68
CA GLN A 13 -19.77 -12.81 -20.29
C GLN A 13 -18.37 -13.37 -20.04
N ALA A 14 -17.36 -12.50 -19.96
CA ALA A 14 -16.01 -12.91 -19.56
C ALA A 14 -15.98 -13.45 -18.11
N VAL A 15 -16.65 -12.79 -17.16
CA VAL A 15 -16.77 -13.26 -15.77
C VAL A 15 -17.51 -14.59 -15.69
N LEU A 16 -18.64 -14.74 -16.40
CA LEU A 16 -19.42 -15.98 -16.42
C LEU A 16 -18.61 -17.16 -16.96
N SER A 17 -17.90 -16.95 -18.07
CA SER A 17 -17.05 -17.98 -18.66
C SER A 17 -15.82 -18.30 -17.79
N LEU A 18 -15.26 -17.31 -17.08
CA LEU A 18 -14.20 -17.52 -16.11
C LEU A 18 -14.67 -18.38 -14.93
N ASN A 19 -15.84 -18.10 -14.37
CA ASN A 19 -16.39 -18.87 -13.25
C ASN A 19 -16.66 -20.33 -13.64
N ARG A 20 -17.08 -20.59 -14.88
CA ARG A 20 -17.20 -21.96 -15.41
C ARG A 20 -15.85 -22.64 -15.52
N ALA A 21 -14.84 -21.94 -16.02
CA ALA A 21 -13.48 -22.46 -16.15
C ALA A 21 -12.85 -22.77 -14.77
N ALA A 22 -13.14 -21.97 -13.74
CA ALA A 22 -12.60 -22.16 -12.39
C ALA A 22 -12.84 -23.57 -11.81
N ALA A 23 -13.98 -24.19 -12.13
CA ALA A 23 -14.32 -25.55 -11.69
C ALA A 23 -13.42 -26.63 -12.32
N LEU A 24 -12.84 -26.36 -13.49
CA LEU A 24 -12.03 -27.30 -14.26
C LEU A 24 -10.53 -27.13 -14.00
N VAL A 25 -10.08 -25.97 -13.51
CA VAL A 25 -8.66 -25.66 -13.30
C VAL A 25 -7.99 -26.64 -12.34
N ALA A 26 -8.70 -27.18 -11.34
CA ALA A 26 -8.16 -28.16 -10.41
C ALA A 26 -7.81 -29.52 -11.07
N GLN A 27 -8.34 -29.79 -12.26
CA GLN A 27 -8.12 -31.03 -13.02
C GLN A 27 -7.03 -30.87 -14.09
N VAL A 28 -6.53 -29.65 -14.29
CA VAL A 28 -5.48 -29.34 -15.28
C VAL A 28 -4.12 -29.56 -14.64
N SER A 29 -3.28 -30.39 -15.27
CA SER A 29 -1.90 -30.64 -14.84
C SER A 29 -0.88 -29.72 -15.52
N ASP A 30 -1.26 -29.11 -16.65
CA ASP A 30 -0.37 -28.25 -17.43
C ASP A 30 -0.19 -26.87 -16.78
N VAL A 31 1.05 -26.55 -16.44
CA VAL A 31 1.44 -25.32 -15.75
C VAL A 31 1.17 -24.09 -16.62
N GLU A 32 1.40 -24.18 -17.93
CA GLU A 32 1.20 -23.06 -18.85
C GLU A 32 -0.27 -22.66 -18.93
N GLN A 33 -1.17 -23.64 -19.04
CA GLN A 33 -2.62 -23.42 -19.04
C GLN A 33 -3.12 -22.83 -17.72
N ILE A 34 -2.60 -23.28 -16.58
CA ILE A 34 -2.95 -22.71 -15.27
C ILE A 34 -2.52 -21.25 -15.20
N ILE A 35 -1.34 -20.91 -15.71
CA ILE A 35 -0.85 -19.53 -15.72
C ILE A 35 -1.69 -18.67 -16.66
N GLU A 36 -2.01 -19.16 -17.85
CA GLU A 36 -2.90 -18.47 -18.81
C GLU A 36 -4.25 -18.16 -18.18
N TYR A 37 -4.87 -19.15 -17.52
CA TYR A 37 -6.10 -18.97 -16.77
C TYR A 37 -5.97 -17.88 -15.69
N ARG A 38 -4.91 -17.93 -14.86
CA ARG A 38 -4.67 -16.94 -13.80
C ARG A 38 -4.44 -15.54 -14.37
N TYR A 39 -3.76 -15.43 -15.51
CA TYR A 39 -3.52 -14.16 -16.19
C TYR A 39 -4.84 -13.54 -16.66
N ILE A 40 -5.71 -14.33 -17.30
CA ILE A 40 -7.06 -13.89 -17.71
C ILE A 40 -7.91 -13.51 -16.49
N GLN A 41 -7.84 -14.30 -15.42
CA GLN A 41 -8.52 -13.99 -14.15
C GLN A 41 -8.09 -12.62 -13.61
N ALA A 42 -6.79 -12.33 -13.56
CA ALA A 42 -6.27 -11.06 -13.09
C ALA A 42 -6.70 -9.89 -14.00
N ARG A 43 -6.77 -10.10 -15.32
CA ARG A 43 -7.26 -9.09 -16.28
C ARG A 43 -8.72 -8.74 -16.05
N ILE A 44 -9.58 -9.75 -15.88
CA ILE A 44 -11.01 -9.56 -15.56
C ILE A 44 -11.21 -8.86 -14.20
N LEU A 45 -10.39 -9.20 -13.20
CA LEU A 45 -10.42 -8.50 -11.91
C LEU A 45 -10.04 -7.02 -12.05
N SER A 46 -9.03 -6.71 -12.88
CA SER A 46 -8.68 -5.31 -13.17
C SER A 46 -9.80 -4.55 -13.90
N LEU A 47 -10.56 -5.22 -14.77
CA LEU A 47 -11.71 -4.62 -15.48
C LEU A 47 -12.90 -4.37 -14.55
N THR A 48 -13.04 -5.19 -13.50
CA THR A 48 -14.11 -5.06 -12.50
C THR A 48 -13.70 -4.22 -11.29
N HIS A 49 -12.61 -3.44 -11.42
CA HIS A 49 -12.03 -2.58 -10.38
C HIS A 49 -11.57 -3.31 -9.09
N LYS A 50 -11.42 -4.64 -9.14
CA LYS A 50 -10.87 -5.49 -8.07
C LYS A 50 -9.34 -5.52 -8.15
N TYR A 51 -8.74 -4.34 -8.02
CA TYR A 51 -7.32 -4.13 -8.32
C TYR A 51 -6.38 -4.83 -7.33
N ILE A 52 -6.76 -4.93 -6.05
CA ILE A 52 -5.89 -5.58 -5.06
C ILE A 52 -5.82 -7.09 -5.29
N GLU A 53 -6.94 -7.73 -5.63
CA GLU A 53 -6.95 -9.16 -5.99
C GLU A 53 -6.18 -9.39 -7.29
N ALA A 54 -6.37 -8.53 -8.30
CA ALA A 54 -5.62 -8.60 -9.55
C ALA A 54 -4.10 -8.49 -9.32
N ALA A 55 -3.66 -7.54 -8.49
CA ALA A 55 -2.25 -7.33 -8.19
C ALA A 55 -1.60 -8.56 -7.55
N ILE A 56 -2.30 -9.21 -6.61
CA ILE A 56 -1.82 -10.42 -5.94
C ILE A 56 -1.66 -11.57 -6.93
N ILE A 57 -2.62 -11.74 -7.85
CA ILE A 57 -2.54 -12.81 -8.86
C ILE A 57 -1.39 -12.54 -9.83
N TYR A 58 -1.23 -11.32 -10.32
CA TYR A 58 -0.08 -10.97 -11.18
C TYR A 58 1.26 -11.17 -10.46
N GLN A 59 1.37 -10.80 -9.18
CA GLN A 59 2.56 -11.05 -8.37
C GLN A 59 2.87 -12.55 -8.27
N ASN A 60 1.85 -13.38 -8.01
CA ASN A 60 2.02 -14.84 -7.95
C ASN A 60 2.48 -15.41 -9.30
N ILE A 61 1.92 -14.94 -10.42
CA ILE A 61 2.35 -15.35 -11.77
C ILE A 61 3.82 -14.97 -11.99
N PHE A 62 4.20 -13.74 -11.66
CA PHE A 62 5.59 -13.29 -11.77
C PHE A 62 6.55 -14.21 -11.00
N GLN A 63 6.20 -14.57 -9.76
CA GLN A 63 7.00 -15.44 -8.89
C GLN A 63 7.14 -16.88 -9.41
N THR A 64 6.16 -17.40 -10.16
CA THR A 64 6.28 -18.74 -10.76
C THR A 64 7.37 -18.83 -11.84
N ASN A 65 7.86 -17.69 -12.36
CA ASN A 65 8.96 -17.61 -13.33
C ASN A 65 8.80 -18.53 -14.56
N ALA A 66 7.56 -18.84 -14.91
CA ALA A 66 7.23 -19.82 -15.95
C ALA A 66 7.02 -19.19 -17.34
N ARG A 67 7.19 -17.86 -17.45
CA ARG A 67 7.19 -17.12 -18.72
C ARG A 67 8.55 -16.47 -18.94
N GLY A 68 8.93 -16.23 -20.19
CA GLY A 68 10.22 -15.61 -20.52
C GLY A 68 10.41 -14.20 -19.94
N VAL A 69 11.65 -13.71 -19.92
CA VAL A 69 12.04 -12.46 -19.24
C VAL A 69 11.23 -11.22 -19.68
N ALA A 70 10.88 -11.12 -20.96
CA ALA A 70 10.07 -10.01 -21.49
C ALA A 70 8.64 -10.02 -20.89
N ASP A 71 8.03 -11.20 -20.77
CA ASP A 71 6.70 -11.37 -20.20
C ASP A 71 6.69 -11.14 -18.68
N GLN A 72 7.82 -11.39 -18.01
CA GLN A 72 7.95 -11.11 -16.58
C GLN A 72 7.92 -9.62 -16.27
N ALA A 73 8.63 -8.80 -17.06
CA ALA A 73 8.61 -7.35 -16.89
C ALA A 73 7.20 -6.78 -17.09
N VAL A 74 6.47 -7.27 -18.10
CA VAL A 74 5.08 -6.89 -18.37
C VAL A 74 4.16 -7.32 -17.21
N THR A 75 4.30 -8.55 -16.73
CA THR A 75 3.49 -9.08 -15.62
C THR A 75 3.74 -8.30 -14.32
N LEU A 76 5.01 -8.00 -14.01
CA LEU A 76 5.36 -7.20 -12.85
C LEU A 76 4.83 -5.76 -12.98
N GLY A 77 4.93 -5.16 -14.16
CA GLY A 77 4.33 -3.85 -14.45
C GLY A 77 2.82 -3.82 -14.20
N LYS A 78 2.08 -4.84 -14.67
CA LYS A 78 0.65 -4.98 -14.40
C LYS A 78 0.34 -5.15 -12.91
N ALA A 79 1.16 -5.92 -12.18
CA ALA A 79 1.02 -6.07 -10.73
C ALA A 79 1.18 -4.73 -10.00
N ILE A 80 2.22 -3.95 -10.36
CA ILE A 80 2.47 -2.62 -9.79
C ILE A 80 1.33 -1.66 -10.11
N ASN A 81 0.87 -1.61 -11.36
CA ASN A 81 -0.20 -0.71 -11.76
C ASN A 81 -1.50 -1.01 -11.00
N CYS A 82 -1.89 -2.29 -10.89
CA CYS A 82 -3.05 -2.68 -10.10
C CYS A 82 -2.87 -2.36 -8.61
N ALA A 83 -1.68 -2.62 -8.04
CA ALA A 83 -1.41 -2.32 -6.63
C ALA A 83 -1.50 -0.81 -6.35
N VAL A 84 -1.04 0.04 -7.26
CA VAL A 84 -1.12 1.50 -7.16
C VAL A 84 -2.57 1.99 -7.22
N LEU A 85 -3.39 1.41 -8.10
CA LEU A 85 -4.81 1.76 -8.29
C LEU A 85 -5.73 1.27 -7.16
N ALA A 86 -5.32 0.26 -6.40
CA ALA A 86 -6.10 -0.24 -5.27
C ALA A 86 -6.36 0.84 -4.20
N ALA A 87 -7.47 0.73 -3.47
CA ALA A 87 -7.79 1.62 -2.35
C ALA A 87 -6.68 1.62 -1.28
N ALA A 88 -6.46 2.75 -0.61
CA ALA A 88 -5.41 2.88 0.39
C ALA A 88 -5.68 1.98 1.60
N GLY A 89 -4.75 1.10 1.98
CA GLY A 89 -4.92 0.24 3.16
C GLY A 89 -3.78 -0.75 3.42
N PRO A 90 -3.82 -1.51 4.54
CA PRO A 90 -2.71 -2.37 4.96
C PRO A 90 -2.39 -3.49 3.97
N GLN A 91 -3.38 -4.02 3.24
CA GLN A 91 -3.16 -5.05 2.22
C GLN A 91 -2.43 -4.49 1.00
N LYS A 92 -2.84 -3.32 0.49
CA LYS A 92 -2.14 -2.60 -0.58
C LYS A 92 -0.68 -2.35 -0.21
N MET A 93 -0.42 -1.84 0.99
CA MET A 93 0.95 -1.56 1.45
C MET A 93 1.82 -2.81 1.50
N ARG A 94 1.28 -3.96 1.93
CA ARG A 94 2.01 -5.24 1.93
C ARG A 94 2.37 -5.71 0.52
N VAL A 95 1.42 -5.62 -0.43
CA VAL A 95 1.66 -5.99 -1.83
C VAL A 95 2.73 -5.07 -2.43
N LEU A 96 2.59 -3.75 -2.29
CA LEU A 96 3.57 -2.78 -2.80
C LEU A 96 4.97 -3.00 -2.20
N ALA A 97 5.07 -3.30 -0.90
CA ALA A 97 6.36 -3.58 -0.27
C ALA A 97 7.01 -4.87 -0.79
N GLY A 98 6.21 -5.89 -1.14
CA GLY A 98 6.69 -7.09 -1.81
C GLY A 98 7.22 -6.77 -3.20
N LEU A 99 6.43 -6.07 -4.01
CA LEU A 99 6.80 -5.67 -5.38
C LEU A 99 8.05 -4.77 -5.42
N HIS A 100 8.22 -3.88 -4.44
CA HIS A 100 9.39 -3.01 -4.32
C HIS A 100 10.70 -3.77 -4.10
N ARG A 101 10.67 -4.97 -3.53
CA ARG A 101 11.88 -5.79 -3.28
C ARG A 101 12.34 -6.55 -4.52
N GLU A 102 11.52 -6.60 -5.56
CA GLU A 102 11.85 -7.34 -6.77
C GLU A 102 12.96 -6.65 -7.55
N LYS A 103 13.98 -7.41 -7.97
CA LYS A 103 15.16 -6.86 -8.67
C LYS A 103 14.83 -6.20 -10.01
N LEU A 104 13.75 -6.64 -10.64
CA LEU A 104 13.25 -6.10 -11.91
C LEU A 104 12.37 -4.86 -11.72
N ALA A 105 11.90 -4.57 -10.50
CA ALA A 105 11.03 -3.42 -10.29
C ALA A 105 11.66 -2.08 -10.70
N PRO A 106 12.95 -1.78 -10.40
CA PRO A 106 13.58 -0.51 -10.76
C PRO A 106 13.70 -0.24 -12.26
N THR A 107 13.59 -1.25 -13.13
CA THR A 107 13.65 -1.05 -14.58
C THR A 107 12.31 -0.61 -15.17
N LEU A 108 11.24 -0.68 -14.39
CA LEU A 108 9.89 -0.37 -14.84
C LEU A 108 9.57 1.13 -14.69
N PRO A 109 8.83 1.72 -15.64
CA PRO A 109 8.50 3.15 -15.59
C PRO A 109 7.56 3.51 -14.42
N SER A 110 6.82 2.52 -13.90
CA SER A 110 5.93 2.65 -12.74
C SER A 110 6.65 2.63 -11.38
N PHE A 111 7.96 2.34 -11.35
CA PHE A 111 8.72 2.19 -10.12
C PHE A 111 8.75 3.45 -9.25
N GLY A 112 9.00 4.62 -9.86
CA GLY A 112 9.17 5.87 -9.09
C GLY A 112 7.93 6.27 -8.29
N LEU A 113 6.73 6.01 -8.82
CA LEU A 113 5.48 6.23 -8.10
C LEU A 113 5.27 5.19 -6.98
N MET A 114 5.51 3.92 -7.29
CA MET A 114 5.43 2.83 -6.32
C MET A 114 6.38 3.05 -5.14
N GLU A 115 7.64 3.41 -5.41
CA GLU A 115 8.64 3.70 -4.39
C GLU A 115 8.16 4.81 -3.45
N LYS A 116 7.63 5.91 -3.99
CA LYS A 116 7.06 6.99 -3.17
C LYS A 116 5.89 6.52 -2.32
N MET A 117 5.00 5.68 -2.85
CA MET A 117 3.92 5.10 -2.07
C MET A 117 4.44 4.26 -0.90
N VAL A 118 5.37 3.35 -1.17
CA VAL A 118 5.97 2.46 -0.14
C VAL A 118 6.69 3.27 0.94
N LEU A 119 7.44 4.30 0.52
CA LEU A 119 8.16 5.20 1.42
C LEU A 119 7.26 6.24 2.10
N LYS A 120 5.93 6.14 1.93
CA LYS A 120 4.94 7.04 2.53
C LYS A 120 5.23 8.52 2.22
N ARG A 121 5.63 8.80 0.98
CA ARG A 121 5.86 10.16 0.48
C ARG A 121 4.60 10.70 -0.19
N LEU A 122 4.43 12.02 -0.15
CA LEU A 122 3.37 12.72 -0.87
C LEU A 122 3.61 12.62 -2.37
N ILE A 123 2.54 12.33 -3.11
CA ILE A 123 2.55 12.25 -4.57
C ILE A 123 2.03 13.56 -5.14
N LYS A 124 2.78 14.16 -6.06
CA LYS A 124 2.42 15.42 -6.72
C LYS A 124 1.52 15.17 -7.94
N PRO A 125 0.66 16.13 -8.32
CA PRO A 125 -0.19 16.01 -9.51
C PRO A 125 0.60 15.73 -10.80
N THR A 126 1.78 16.33 -10.98
CA THR A 126 2.64 16.10 -12.16
C THR A 126 3.11 14.66 -12.28
N GLU A 127 3.37 13.99 -11.16
CA GLU A 127 3.81 12.59 -11.12
C GLU A 127 2.63 11.65 -11.42
N LEU A 128 1.43 12.07 -11.00
CA LEU A 128 0.18 11.38 -11.32
C LEU A 128 -0.10 11.38 -12.82
N GLU A 129 0.10 12.52 -13.48
CA GLU A 129 -0.09 12.68 -14.93
C GLU A 129 0.89 11.82 -15.74
N GLN A 130 2.15 11.77 -15.34
CA GLN A 130 3.15 10.91 -15.99
C GLN A 130 2.79 9.43 -15.86
N PHE A 131 2.27 9.02 -14.71
CA PHE A 131 1.83 7.65 -14.49
C PHE A 131 0.54 7.32 -15.23
N SER A 132 -0.41 8.25 -15.31
CA SER A 132 -1.68 8.03 -16.00
C SER A 132 -1.47 7.70 -17.48
N GLN A 133 -0.46 8.30 -18.12
CA GLN A 133 -0.07 8.02 -19.51
C GLN A 133 0.43 6.58 -19.76
N GLN A 134 0.78 5.85 -18.71
CA GLN A 134 1.27 4.47 -18.78
C GLN A 134 0.15 3.43 -18.52
N LEU A 135 -1.01 3.87 -18.02
CA LEU A 135 -2.13 2.98 -17.68
C LEU A 135 -2.91 2.54 -18.92
N GLU A 136 -3.57 1.39 -18.83
CA GLU A 136 -4.48 0.91 -19.88
C GLU A 136 -5.76 1.77 -19.94
N ALA A 137 -6.48 1.77 -21.06
CA ALA A 137 -7.65 2.64 -21.26
C ALA A 137 -8.71 2.45 -20.17
N HIS A 138 -9.03 1.19 -19.81
CA HIS A 138 -9.99 0.88 -18.75
C HIS A 138 -9.51 1.28 -17.34
N GLN A 139 -8.21 1.43 -17.15
CA GLN A 139 -7.63 1.89 -15.88
C GLN A 139 -7.69 3.41 -15.73
N ARG A 140 -7.98 4.14 -16.81
CA ARG A 140 -8.15 5.61 -16.83
C ARG A 140 -9.61 6.04 -16.74
N GLU A 141 -10.52 5.11 -16.50
CA GLU A 141 -11.95 5.39 -16.43
C GLU A 141 -12.28 6.34 -15.28
N LEU A 142 -13.32 7.15 -15.53
CA LEU A 142 -13.93 8.00 -14.53
C LEU A 142 -14.77 7.13 -13.60
N LEU A 143 -14.74 7.46 -12.31
CA LEU A 143 -15.67 6.89 -11.33
C LEU A 143 -17.11 7.28 -11.66
N ALA A 144 -18.07 6.63 -11.00
CA ALA A 144 -19.51 6.89 -11.12
C ALA A 144 -19.89 8.39 -10.97
N ASP A 145 -19.08 9.16 -10.24
CA ASP A 145 -19.25 10.61 -10.05
C ASP A 145 -18.92 11.44 -11.30
N GLY A 146 -18.35 10.83 -12.35
CA GLY A 146 -18.02 11.44 -13.65
C GLY A 146 -16.91 12.50 -13.63
N LYS A 147 -16.34 12.80 -12.46
CA LYS A 147 -15.38 13.91 -12.25
C LYS A 147 -13.98 13.46 -11.86
N THR A 148 -13.83 12.26 -11.30
CA THR A 148 -12.57 11.76 -10.74
C THR A 148 -12.20 10.43 -11.38
N THR A 149 -10.93 10.25 -11.70
CA THR A 149 -10.42 8.95 -12.18
C THR A 149 -10.12 8.04 -11.00
N VAL A 150 -10.16 6.71 -11.21
CA VAL A 150 -9.77 5.70 -10.20
C VAL A 150 -8.39 6.04 -9.61
N LEU A 151 -7.44 6.36 -10.49
CA LEU A 151 -6.09 6.74 -10.12
C LEU A 151 -6.06 7.97 -9.23
N SER A 152 -6.77 9.04 -9.60
CA SER A 152 -6.79 10.29 -8.82
C SER A 152 -7.38 10.08 -7.43
N SER A 153 -8.41 9.25 -7.30
CA SER A 153 -9.01 8.89 -6.02
C SER A 153 -8.02 8.12 -5.15
N ALA A 154 -7.42 7.06 -5.69
CA ALA A 154 -6.46 6.21 -4.97
C ALA A 154 -5.22 6.99 -4.47
N VAL A 155 -4.74 7.97 -5.25
CA VAL A 155 -3.61 8.81 -4.86
C VAL A 155 -3.99 9.86 -3.82
N ARG A 156 -5.20 10.44 -3.89
CA ARG A 156 -5.69 11.34 -2.85
C ARG A 156 -5.86 10.61 -1.52
N GLU A 157 -6.42 9.39 -1.52
CA GLU A 157 -6.50 8.57 -0.32
C GLU A 157 -5.12 8.24 0.27
N HIS A 158 -4.15 7.90 -0.59
CA HIS A 158 -2.76 7.68 -0.16
C HIS A 158 -2.17 8.95 0.46
N ASN A 159 -2.37 10.11 -0.16
CA ASN A 159 -1.89 11.38 0.39
C ASN A 159 -2.54 11.71 1.74
N VAL A 160 -3.85 11.46 1.91
CA VAL A 160 -4.51 11.58 3.22
C VAL A 160 -3.86 10.64 4.25
N PHE A 161 -3.60 9.38 3.87
CA PHE A 161 -2.92 8.43 4.74
C PHE A 161 -1.51 8.92 5.14
N VAL A 162 -0.73 9.45 4.20
CA VAL A 162 0.59 10.05 4.48
C VAL A 162 0.46 11.25 5.42
N LEU A 163 -0.50 12.14 5.19
CA LEU A 163 -0.73 13.31 6.04
C LEU A 163 -1.17 12.91 7.46
N SER A 164 -1.96 11.84 7.60
CA SER A 164 -2.35 11.30 8.92
C SER A 164 -1.16 10.81 9.76
N ALA A 165 -0.08 10.38 9.07
CA ALA A 165 1.17 9.98 9.67
C ALA A 165 2.10 11.15 10.03
N LEU A 166 1.93 12.31 9.41
CA LEU A 166 2.76 13.50 9.61
C LEU A 166 2.15 14.50 10.61
N TYR A 167 0.83 14.65 10.57
CA TYR A 167 0.11 15.62 11.37
C TYR A 167 -0.65 14.94 12.51
N THR A 168 -0.64 15.56 13.69
CA THR A 168 -1.55 15.17 14.77
C THR A 168 -2.95 15.72 14.53
N SER A 169 -3.04 16.94 14.01
CA SER A 169 -4.28 17.56 13.57
C SER A 169 -4.03 18.52 12.40
N ILE A 170 -5.03 18.68 11.52
CA ILE A 170 -4.96 19.58 10.37
C ILE A 170 -6.36 20.13 10.06
N ARG A 171 -6.44 21.39 9.63
CA ARG A 171 -7.68 22.01 9.12
C ARG A 171 -8.01 21.49 7.73
N PHE A 172 -9.29 21.28 7.41
CA PHE A 172 -9.71 20.82 6.09
C PHE A 172 -9.32 21.78 4.96
N GLU A 173 -9.23 23.08 5.22
CA GLU A 173 -8.70 24.06 4.25
C GLU A 173 -7.24 23.77 3.85
N ASN A 174 -6.40 23.36 4.80
CA ASN A 174 -4.99 23.06 4.52
C ASN A 174 -4.86 21.67 3.88
N LEU A 175 -5.67 20.71 4.34
CA LEU A 175 -5.73 19.36 3.78
C LEU A 175 -6.16 19.38 2.31
N SER A 176 -7.23 20.11 2.01
CA SER A 176 -7.78 20.26 0.66
C SER A 176 -6.81 20.91 -0.32
N ARG A 177 -6.06 21.95 0.11
CA ARG A 177 -4.96 22.53 -0.66
C ARG A 177 -3.85 21.52 -0.98
N ALA A 178 -3.48 20.67 -0.02
CA ALA A 178 -2.47 19.64 -0.24
C ALA A 178 -2.93 18.53 -1.19
N LEU A 179 -4.24 18.25 -1.24
CA LEU A 179 -4.85 17.23 -2.08
C LEU A 179 -5.31 17.76 -3.45
N GLY A 180 -5.44 19.07 -3.61
CA GLY A 180 -5.97 19.71 -4.82
C GLY A 180 -7.47 19.47 -5.01
N ILE A 181 -8.25 19.48 -3.92
CA ILE A 181 -9.71 19.28 -3.93
C ILE A 181 -10.41 20.34 -3.06
N ASN A 182 -11.74 20.32 -3.00
CA ASN A 182 -12.52 21.18 -2.12
C ASN A 182 -12.46 20.71 -0.65
N ALA A 183 -12.74 21.62 0.29
CA ALA A 183 -12.76 21.28 1.72
C ALA A 183 -13.81 20.20 2.05
N ASP A 184 -15.02 20.33 1.50
CA ASP A 184 -16.12 19.38 1.70
C ASP A 184 -15.79 17.99 1.13
N GLU A 185 -15.12 17.94 -0.03
CA GLU A 185 -14.65 16.69 -0.64
C GLU A 185 -13.56 16.03 0.21
N ALA A 186 -12.66 16.82 0.79
CA ALA A 186 -11.62 16.32 1.68
C ALA A 186 -12.21 15.76 2.97
N GLU A 187 -13.20 16.43 3.56
CA GLU A 187 -13.94 15.95 4.73
C GLU A 187 -14.64 14.62 4.43
N LEU A 188 -15.40 14.54 3.33
CA LEU A 188 -16.10 13.33 2.93
C LEU A 188 -15.14 12.16 2.70
N MET A 189 -14.00 12.41 2.06
CA MET A 189 -12.96 11.40 1.84
C MET A 189 -12.38 10.88 3.17
N CYS A 190 -12.04 11.78 4.09
CA CYS A 190 -11.56 11.41 5.42
C CYS A 190 -12.61 10.63 6.21
N ALA A 191 -13.87 11.04 6.16
CA ALA A 191 -14.97 10.36 6.84
C ALA A 191 -15.15 8.93 6.32
N ARG A 192 -15.10 8.72 4.99
CA ARG A 192 -15.15 7.38 4.38
C ARG A 192 -13.98 6.50 4.83
N MET A 193 -12.76 7.03 4.79
CA MET A 193 -11.56 6.29 5.22
C MET A 193 -11.60 5.89 6.71
N ILE A 194 -12.19 6.72 7.57
CA ILE A 194 -12.41 6.40 8.99
C ILE A 194 -13.50 5.34 9.15
N ALA A 195 -14.64 5.50 8.47
CA ALA A 195 -15.76 4.57 8.53
C ALA A 195 -15.37 3.15 8.06
N GLU A 196 -14.53 3.06 7.04
CA GLU A 196 -13.99 1.79 6.52
C GLU A 196 -12.86 1.21 7.39
N GLY A 197 -12.46 1.89 8.47
CA GLY A 197 -11.41 1.44 9.39
C GLY A 197 -10.00 1.47 8.79
N ARG A 198 -9.80 2.16 7.66
CA ARG A 198 -8.50 2.29 6.97
C ARG A 198 -7.62 3.37 7.58
N MET A 199 -8.22 4.30 8.32
CA MET A 199 -7.57 5.38 9.06
C MET A 199 -8.26 5.57 10.41
N LYS A 200 -7.51 5.93 11.45
CA LYS A 200 -8.06 6.27 12.77
C LYS A 200 -7.97 7.77 13.00
N GLY A 201 -9.08 8.39 13.34
CA GLY A 201 -9.14 9.83 13.60
C GLY A 201 -10.53 10.28 14.02
N ARG A 202 -10.61 11.54 14.44
CA ARG A 202 -11.83 12.23 14.85
C ARG A 202 -11.98 13.49 14.01
N ILE A 203 -13.20 13.72 13.54
CA ILE A 203 -13.56 14.91 12.76
C ILE A 203 -14.34 15.84 13.68
N ASP A 204 -13.85 17.08 13.80
CA ASP A 204 -14.60 18.19 14.38
C ASP A 204 -15.12 19.07 13.24
N GLN A 205 -16.40 18.90 12.92
CA GLN A 205 -17.04 19.59 11.80
C GLN A 205 -17.25 21.08 12.07
N ILE A 206 -17.46 21.49 13.34
CA ILE A 206 -17.68 22.89 13.69
C ILE A 206 -16.36 23.67 13.57
N ALA A 207 -15.27 23.07 14.06
CA ALA A 207 -13.93 23.68 13.95
C ALA A 207 -13.28 23.48 12.57
N GLY A 208 -13.81 22.57 11.74
CA GLY A 208 -13.25 22.22 10.43
C GLY A 208 -11.87 21.55 10.53
N VAL A 209 -11.65 20.73 11.57
CA VAL A 209 -10.36 20.09 11.88
C VAL A 209 -10.51 18.59 11.99
N ILE A 210 -9.57 17.86 11.39
CA ILE A 210 -9.38 16.43 11.64
C ILE A 210 -8.21 16.21 12.60
N THR A 211 -8.43 15.37 13.61
CA THR A 211 -7.40 14.91 14.54
C THR A 211 -7.12 13.43 14.28
N PHE A 212 -5.87 13.08 14.00
CA PHE A 212 -5.48 11.71 13.69
C PHE A 212 -5.03 10.95 14.95
N GLU A 213 -5.49 9.72 15.09
CA GLU A 213 -5.11 8.83 16.19
C GLU A 213 -3.99 7.89 15.71
N GLY A 214 -2.79 7.97 16.30
CA GLY A 214 -1.67 7.08 15.97
C GLY A 214 -0.57 7.69 15.07
N ALA A 215 -0.55 9.02 14.91
CA ALA A 215 0.34 9.80 14.03
C ALA A 215 1.88 9.66 14.25
N ARG A 216 2.40 8.60 14.89
CA ARG A 216 3.84 8.44 15.15
C ARG A 216 4.43 7.04 14.89
N GLU A 217 3.65 6.07 14.40
CA GLU A 217 4.19 4.74 14.01
C GLU A 217 4.60 4.70 12.52
N VAL A 218 5.25 5.76 12.03
CA VAL A 218 5.73 5.79 10.64
C VAL A 218 6.89 4.82 10.43
N LYS A 219 7.65 4.48 11.50
CA LYS A 219 8.87 3.67 11.43
C LYS A 219 8.67 2.14 11.35
N GLU A 220 7.51 1.59 11.71
CA GLU A 220 7.41 0.13 11.89
C GLU A 220 6.98 -0.66 10.64
N VAL A 221 6.61 -0.01 9.53
CA VAL A 221 6.15 -0.76 8.35
C VAL A 221 7.29 -1.45 7.60
N ALA A 222 8.56 -1.09 7.83
CA ALA A 222 9.69 -1.89 7.35
C ALA A 222 9.92 -3.16 8.20
N ALA A 223 9.65 -3.10 9.51
CA ALA A 223 9.82 -4.21 10.45
C ALA A 223 8.62 -5.17 10.48
N ALA A 224 7.40 -4.67 10.24
CA ALA A 224 6.16 -5.45 10.23
C ALA A 224 6.03 -6.42 9.03
N ILE A 225 7.00 -6.42 8.10
CA ILE A 225 6.98 -7.30 6.91
C ILE A 225 7.37 -8.76 7.27
N SER A 226 7.72 -9.04 8.53
CA SER A 226 8.14 -10.39 8.96
C SER A 226 7.24 -11.08 9.99
N MET A 227 6.09 -10.53 10.40
CA MET A 227 5.29 -11.16 11.46
C MET A 227 4.11 -11.97 10.91
N LYS A 228 4.14 -13.28 11.17
CA LYS A 228 2.96 -14.17 11.18
C LYS A 228 1.83 -13.46 11.92
N ARG A 229 0.64 -13.41 11.30
CA ARG A 229 -0.61 -13.00 11.96
C ARG A 229 -0.84 -13.88 13.18
N GLN A 230 -0.46 -13.40 14.36
CA GLN A 230 -1.20 -13.74 15.57
C GLN A 230 -2.35 -12.75 15.64
N ALA A 231 -3.56 -13.28 15.83
CA ALA A 231 -4.74 -12.49 16.11
C ALA A 231 -4.49 -11.77 17.44
N ALA A 232 -3.97 -10.55 17.38
CA ALA A 232 -3.99 -9.65 18.51
C ALA A 232 -5.46 -9.26 18.72
N GLU A 233 -6.06 -9.76 19.81
CA GLU A 233 -7.28 -9.19 20.36
C GLU A 233 -7.14 -7.67 20.35
N GLN A 234 -8.14 -6.99 19.78
CA GLN A 234 -8.19 -5.54 19.85
C GLN A 234 -8.12 -5.15 21.33
N PRO A 235 -7.06 -4.47 21.78
CA PRO A 235 -7.07 -3.98 23.15
C PRO A 235 -8.24 -3.01 23.28
N PRO A 236 -8.96 -3.03 24.43
CA PRO A 236 -10.09 -2.16 24.66
C PRO A 236 -9.70 -0.69 24.42
N PRO A 237 -10.64 0.18 24.03
CA PRO A 237 -10.35 1.59 23.76
C PRO A 237 -9.72 2.25 24.99
N MET A 238 -8.40 2.43 24.97
CA MET A 238 -7.63 3.03 26.06
C MET A 238 -7.97 4.52 26.18
N HIS A 239 -8.15 4.99 27.41
CA HIS A 239 -8.36 6.41 27.69
C HIS A 239 -7.12 7.23 27.32
N PHE A 240 -7.29 8.52 26.98
CA PHE A 240 -6.22 9.41 26.52
C PHE A 240 -4.95 9.37 27.42
N ARG A 241 -5.11 9.28 28.75
CA ARG A 241 -3.98 9.17 29.69
C ARG A 241 -3.16 7.90 29.48
N GLU A 242 -3.79 6.77 29.26
CA GLU A 242 -3.13 5.47 29.06
C GLU A 242 -2.31 5.47 27.75
N THR A 243 -2.80 6.15 26.70
CA THR A 243 -2.05 6.30 25.44
C THR A 243 -0.80 7.17 25.58
N VAL A 244 -0.77 8.11 26.52
CA VAL A 244 0.42 8.94 26.80
C VAL A 244 1.48 8.12 27.53
N HIS A 245 1.08 7.29 28.49
CA HIS A 245 1.98 6.38 29.20
C HIS A 245 2.62 5.36 28.25
N ALA A 246 1.81 4.69 27.42
CA ALA A 246 2.34 3.73 26.44
C ALA A 246 3.35 4.37 25.46
N ARG A 247 3.12 5.62 25.04
CA ARG A 247 4.06 6.36 24.19
C ARG A 247 5.35 6.76 24.92
N TRP A 248 5.26 7.05 26.21
CA TRP A 248 6.45 7.31 27.03
C TRP A 248 7.27 6.03 27.16
N ASP A 249 6.64 4.91 27.54
CA ASP A 249 7.31 3.62 27.67
C ASP A 249 8.02 3.22 26.36
N GLY A 250 7.36 3.38 25.22
CA GLY A 250 7.97 3.13 23.91
C GLY A 250 9.18 4.04 23.61
N ARG A 251 9.20 5.28 24.10
CA ARG A 251 10.40 6.15 23.96
C ARG A 251 11.54 5.71 24.86
N ILE A 252 11.25 5.27 26.08
CA ILE A 252 12.28 4.74 26.99
C ILE A 252 12.93 3.52 26.34
N VAL A 253 12.13 2.56 25.87
CA VAL A 253 12.64 1.35 25.21
C VAL A 253 13.51 1.69 23.99
N ASN A 254 13.08 2.63 23.16
CA ASN A 254 13.86 3.05 21.99
C ASN A 254 15.17 3.75 22.36
N LEU A 255 15.18 4.54 23.43
CA LEU A 255 16.40 5.16 23.95
C LEU A 255 17.37 4.09 24.45
N CYS A 256 16.89 3.10 25.22
CA CYS A 256 17.71 1.99 25.70
C CYS A 256 18.33 1.21 24.53
N ARG A 257 17.53 0.82 23.53
CA ARG A 257 18.05 0.14 22.32
C ARG A 257 19.09 0.97 21.58
N SER A 258 18.88 2.28 21.46
CA SER A 258 19.84 3.17 20.78
C SER A 258 21.17 3.28 21.55
N ILE A 259 21.12 3.19 22.89
CA ILE A 259 22.31 3.14 23.73
C ILE A 259 23.03 1.79 23.55
N GLU A 260 22.29 0.68 23.55
CA GLU A 260 22.84 -0.66 23.29
C GLU A 260 23.54 -0.71 21.93
N ASP A 261 22.88 -0.27 20.85
CA ASP A 261 23.45 -0.21 19.50
C ASP A 261 24.73 0.65 19.45
N ALA A 262 24.74 1.79 20.18
CA ALA A 262 25.91 2.66 20.24
C ALA A 262 27.07 2.05 21.02
N VAL A 263 26.79 1.30 22.10
CA VAL A 263 27.78 0.55 22.87
C VAL A 263 28.38 -0.58 22.03
N ASP A 264 27.56 -1.33 21.31
CA ASP A 264 28.00 -2.39 20.42
C ASP A 264 28.92 -1.84 19.32
N LEU A 265 28.54 -0.73 18.68
CA LEU A 265 29.38 -0.04 17.70
C LEU A 265 30.70 0.47 18.29
N LEU A 266 30.71 0.93 19.55
CA LEU A 266 31.92 1.38 20.24
C LEU A 266 32.85 0.20 20.55
N ILE A 267 32.30 -0.95 20.95
CA ILE A 267 33.06 -2.18 21.16
C ILE A 267 33.69 -2.67 19.84
N GLU A 268 32.92 -2.67 18.75
CA GLU A 268 33.39 -3.09 17.43
C GLU A 268 34.50 -2.18 16.88
N ARG A 269 34.32 -0.86 16.99
CA ARG A 269 35.23 0.15 16.42
C ARG A 269 36.47 0.42 17.28
N GLN A 270 36.36 0.31 18.60
CA GLN A 270 37.40 0.70 19.56
C GLN A 270 37.52 -0.31 20.73
N PRO A 271 37.97 -1.55 20.46
CA PRO A 271 37.97 -2.64 21.44
C PRO A 271 38.96 -2.45 22.60
N VAL A 272 40.02 -1.66 22.41
CA VAL A 272 41.00 -1.38 23.48
C VAL A 272 40.46 -0.36 24.47
N TYR A 273 39.83 0.70 23.97
CA TYR A 273 39.22 1.76 24.78
C TYR A 273 38.00 1.25 25.55
N SER A 274 37.16 0.42 24.92
CA SER A 274 36.00 -0.18 25.58
C SER A 274 36.42 -1.06 26.77
N ARG A 275 37.46 -1.90 26.61
CA ARG A 275 38.00 -2.74 27.69
C ARG A 275 38.53 -1.94 28.88
N THR A 276 39.14 -0.78 28.64
CA THR A 276 39.58 0.10 29.73
C THR A 276 38.41 0.78 30.42
N LEU A 277 37.39 1.18 29.67
CA LEU A 277 36.23 1.91 30.19
C LEU A 277 35.33 1.01 31.06
N PHE A 278 35.09 -0.23 30.62
CA PHE A 278 34.33 -1.22 31.39
C PHE A 278 35.11 -1.84 32.57
N ARG A 279 36.44 -1.73 32.59
CA ARG A 279 37.26 -2.16 33.75
C ARG A 279 37.13 -1.28 34.99
N HIS A 280 36.66 -0.05 34.82
CA HIS A 280 36.47 0.91 35.90
C HIS A 280 35.03 0.94 36.44
N MET A 281 34.16 0.06 35.95
CA MET A 281 32.74 -0.05 36.35
C MET A 281 32.44 -1.23 37.28
N ASP A 282 33.41 -2.10 37.55
CA ASP A 282 33.39 -3.13 38.61
C ASP A 282 34.03 -2.59 39.89
#